data_AF-A0A537H8B8-F1
#
_entry.id   AF-A0A537H8B8-F1
#
_cell.length_a   1.000
_cell.length_b   1.000
_cell.length_c   1.000
_cell.angle_alpha   90.00
_cell.angle_beta   90.00
_cell.angle_gamma   90.00
#
_symmetry.space_group_name_H-M   'P 1'
#
loop_
_entity.id
_entity.type
_entity.pdbx_description
1 polymer ?
#
loop_
_entity_poly.entity_id
_entity_poly.type
_entity_poly.pdbx_seq_one_letter_code
_entity_poly.pdbx_strand_id
1 'polypeptide(L)'
;MSFIVLAVKTVWQYYAPTGDVLRLLDVFRRMVNDSIRIGLLNDASSLRRLSLLSYNQLARYDSPSYYKLCAISRAAGILAARKKNPSGEGFPPRPRTPSDNSSSHATASRSRVED
;
A
#
# COMPACT_ATOMS: atom_id res chain seq x y z
N MET A 1 -3.01 -14.08 -22.79
CA MET A 1 -3.63 -14.92 -21.72
C MET A 1 -3.86 -14.05 -20.50
N SER A 2 -5.11 -13.75 -20.18
CA SER A 2 -5.49 -12.91 -19.03
C SER A 2 -6.13 -13.81 -17.98
N PHE A 3 -5.50 -13.97 -16.81
CA PHE A 3 -6.07 -14.70 -15.69
C PHE A 3 -6.90 -13.72 -14.85
N ILE A 4 -8.22 -13.84 -14.94
CA ILE A 4 -9.15 -13.09 -14.09
C ILE A 4 -9.16 -13.79 -12.73
N VAL A 5 -8.53 -13.20 -11.72
CA VAL A 5 -8.53 -13.71 -10.35
C VAL A 5 -9.71 -13.09 -9.61
N LEU A 6 -10.75 -13.87 -9.31
CA LEU A 6 -11.83 -13.46 -8.42
C LEU A 6 -11.33 -13.57 -6.96
N ALA A 7 -11.37 -12.49 -6.20
CA ALA A 7 -11.07 -12.54 -4.77
C ALA A 7 -12.27 -13.16 -4.02
N VAL A 8 -12.11 -14.39 -3.51
CA VAL A 8 -13.25 -15.21 -3.02
C VAL A 8 -13.63 -14.93 -1.56
N LYS A 9 -12.72 -14.48 -0.69
CA LYS A 9 -13.04 -14.10 0.69
C LYS A 9 -11.84 -13.40 1.32
N THR A 10 -12.07 -12.36 2.12
CA THR A 10 -11.01 -11.79 2.95
C THR A 10 -11.21 -12.25 4.39
N VAL A 11 -10.16 -12.77 5.02
CA VAL A 11 -10.15 -13.18 6.43
C VAL A 11 -9.36 -12.15 7.22
N TRP A 12 -9.92 -11.70 8.34
CA TRP A 12 -9.20 -10.88 9.30
C TRP A 12 -8.26 -11.76 10.09
N GLN A 13 -6.97 -11.71 9.77
CA GLN A 13 -5.95 -12.37 10.54
C GLN A 13 -5.48 -11.43 11.66
N TYR A 14 -5.75 -11.80 12.90
CA TYR A 14 -5.23 -11.08 14.07
C TYR A 14 -3.75 -11.45 14.26
N TYR A 15 -2.89 -10.78 13.49
CA TYR A 15 -1.44 -10.89 13.61
C TYR A 15 -0.91 -9.57 14.15
N ALA A 16 -0.31 -9.61 15.35
CA ALA A 16 0.46 -8.49 15.88
C ALA A 16 1.90 -8.61 15.33
N PRO A 17 2.31 -7.78 14.37
CA PRO A 17 3.64 -7.87 13.79
C PRO A 17 4.69 -7.53 14.85
N THR A 18 5.75 -8.33 14.91
CA THR A 18 6.92 -8.01 15.73
C THR A 18 7.63 -6.77 15.20
N GLY A 19 8.39 -6.09 16.08
CA GLY A 19 9.13 -4.88 15.72
C GLY A 19 10.05 -5.08 14.50
N ASP A 20 10.68 -6.25 14.38
CA ASP A 20 11.55 -6.56 13.26
C ASP A 20 10.82 -6.68 11.92
N VAL A 21 9.60 -7.23 11.92
CA VAL A 21 8.75 -7.30 10.73
C VAL A 21 8.35 -5.89 10.30
N LEU A 22 7.98 -5.02 11.25
CA LEU A 22 7.69 -3.61 10.96
C LEU A 22 8.89 -2.88 10.37
N ARG A 23 10.09 -3.11 10.92
CA ARG A 23 11.34 -2.53 10.38
C ARG A 23 11.64 -3.04 8.98
N LEU A 24 11.49 -4.35 8.73
CA LEU A 24 11.70 -4.95 7.42
C LEU A 24 10.75 -4.36 6.38
N LEU A 25 9.47 -4.20 6.74
CA LEU A 25 8.47 -3.57 5.88
C LEU A 25 8.78 -2.09 5.62
N ASP A 26 9.29 -1.35 6.59
CA ASP A 26 9.71 0.04 6.36
C ASP A 26 10.90 0.12 5.40
N VAL A 27 11.91 -0.75 5.56
CA VAL A 27 13.04 -0.85 4.63
C VAL A 27 12.56 -1.21 3.22
N PHE A 28 11.62 -2.16 3.09
CA PHE A 28 10.99 -2.48 1.81
C PHE A 28 10.32 -1.27 1.18
N ARG A 29 9.56 -0.52 1.97
CA ARG A 29 8.84 0.68 1.50
C ARG A 29 9.82 1.74 1.00
N ARG A 30 10.94 1.95 1.71
CA ARG A 30 12.03 2.83 1.26
C ARG A 30 12.67 2.35 -0.04
N MET A 31 12.98 1.07 -0.16
CA MET A 31 13.52 0.48 -1.40
C MET A 31 12.59 0.65 -2.61
N VAL A 32 11.29 0.46 -2.42
CA VAL A 32 10.28 0.67 -3.47
C VAL A 32 10.23 2.15 -3.87
N ASN A 33 10.19 3.05 -2.89
CA ASN A 33 10.14 4.49 -3.15
C ASN A 33 11.38 5.00 -3.88
N ASP A 34 12.57 4.55 -3.49
CA ASP A 34 13.82 4.86 -4.20
C ASP A 34 13.78 4.35 -5.63
N SER A 35 13.33 3.11 -5.85
CA SER A 35 13.19 2.52 -7.18
C SER A 35 12.18 3.29 -8.05
N ILE A 36 11.06 3.74 -7.47
CA ILE A 36 10.07 4.60 -8.16
C ILE A 36 10.72 5.92 -8.56
N ARG A 37 11.47 6.57 -7.65
CA ARG A 37 12.15 7.83 -7.92
C ARG A 37 13.17 7.68 -9.07
N ILE A 38 13.97 6.62 -9.05
CA ILE A 38 14.91 6.29 -10.14
C ILE A 38 14.17 6.07 -11.45
N GLY A 39 13.05 5.33 -11.42
CA GLY A 39 12.23 5.05 -12.59
C GLY A 39 11.60 6.29 -13.20
N LEU A 40 11.11 7.23 -12.39
CA LEU A 40 10.58 8.51 -12.84
C LEU A 40 11.67 9.43 -13.42
N LEU A 41 12.87 9.45 -12.83
CA LEU A 41 13.99 10.24 -13.33
C LEU A 41 14.54 9.75 -14.68
N ASN A 42 14.34 8.47 -15.01
CA ASN A 42 14.90 7.83 -16.20
C ASN A 42 13.83 7.37 -17.20
N ASP A 43 12.57 7.77 -17.00
CA ASP A 43 11.38 7.29 -17.75
C ASP A 43 11.34 5.77 -17.95
N ALA A 44 11.77 5.03 -16.93
CA ALA A 44 11.91 3.58 -16.96
C ALA A 44 10.74 2.91 -16.25
N SER A 45 9.83 2.30 -17.01
CA SER A 45 8.70 1.53 -16.49
C SER A 45 8.86 0.01 -16.65
N SER A 46 9.89 -0.45 -17.36
CA SER A 46 10.12 -1.88 -17.58
C SER A 46 10.97 -2.48 -16.47
N LEU A 47 10.61 -3.69 -16.02
CA LEU A 47 11.32 -4.39 -14.96
C LEU A 47 12.83 -4.51 -15.25
N ARG A 48 13.17 -4.90 -16.49
CA ARG A 48 14.56 -5.08 -16.93
C ARG A 48 15.38 -3.80 -16.79
N ARG A 49 14.84 -2.67 -17.26
CA ARG A 49 15.55 -1.39 -17.23
C ARG A 49 15.63 -0.84 -15.81
N LEU A 50 14.57 -0.98 -15.03
CA LEU A 50 14.54 -0.53 -13.64
C LEU A 50 15.49 -1.34 -12.75
N SER A 51 15.62 -2.65 -13.00
CA SER A 51 16.58 -3.52 -12.30
C SER A 51 18.01 -3.06 -12.53
N LEU A 52 18.43 -2.85 -13.79
CA LEU A 52 19.79 -2.38 -14.08
C LEU A 52 20.13 -1.04 -13.42
N LEU A 53 19.18 -0.11 -13.38
CA LEU A 53 19.38 1.22 -12.80
C LEU A 53 19.34 1.21 -11.26
N SER A 54 18.38 0.49 -10.68
CA SER A 54 18.09 0.57 -9.24
C SER A 54 18.88 -0.44 -8.41
N TYR A 55 19.31 -1.57 -8.99
CA TYR A 55 19.96 -2.65 -8.24
C TYR A 55 21.27 -2.20 -7.58
N ASN A 56 22.09 -1.43 -8.30
CA ASN A 56 23.33 -0.87 -7.75
C ASN A 56 23.07 0.17 -6.65
N GLN A 57 22.01 0.98 -6.79
CA GLN A 57 21.65 1.99 -5.79
C GLN A 57 21.03 1.36 -4.53
N LEU A 58 20.34 0.24 -4.67
CA LEU A 58 19.78 -0.54 -3.56
C LEU A 58 20.83 -1.41 -2.85
N ALA A 59 22.06 -1.51 -3.36
CA ALA A 59 23.14 -2.24 -2.71
C ALA A 59 23.44 -1.73 -1.28
N ARG A 60 23.15 -0.45 -1.02
CA ARG A 60 23.29 0.19 0.31
C ARG A 60 22.36 -0.36 1.39
N TYR A 61 21.29 -1.05 1.00
CA TYR A 61 20.40 -1.68 1.96
C TYR A 61 20.96 -3.04 2.36
N ASP A 62 21.09 -3.26 3.66
CA ASP A 62 21.43 -4.55 4.25
C ASP A 62 20.21 -5.48 4.21
N SER A 63 19.87 -5.93 3.01
CA SER A 63 18.75 -6.81 2.74
C SER A 63 19.12 -7.88 1.70
N PRO A 64 18.51 -9.09 1.78
CA PRO A 64 18.75 -10.14 0.80
C PRO A 64 18.44 -9.69 -0.64
N SER A 65 19.21 -10.20 -1.60
CA SER A 65 19.07 -9.85 -3.03
C SER A 65 17.65 -10.08 -3.57
N TYR A 66 16.99 -11.17 -3.16
CA TYR A 66 15.60 -11.45 -3.52
C TYR A 66 14.63 -10.34 -3.07
N TYR A 67 14.84 -9.81 -1.87
CA TYR A 67 14.00 -8.76 -1.30
C TYR A 67 14.13 -7.44 -2.08
N LYS A 68 15.35 -7.12 -2.53
CA LYS A 68 15.64 -5.99 -3.42
C LYS A 68 14.94 -6.15 -4.77
N LEU A 69 15.01 -7.33 -5.38
CA LEU A 69 14.34 -7.61 -6.65
C LEU A 69 12.81 -7.54 -6.54
N CYS A 70 12.23 -8.01 -5.43
CA CYS A 70 10.80 -7.85 -5.15
C CYS A 70 10.39 -6.37 -5.06
N ALA A 71 11.20 -5.54 -4.41
CA ALA A 71 10.96 -4.10 -4.32
C ALA A 71 10.99 -3.43 -5.71
N ILE A 72 11.99 -3.76 -6.52
CA ILE A 72 12.12 -3.27 -7.90
C ILE A 72 10.93 -3.73 -8.76
N SER A 73 10.53 -5.00 -8.63
CA SER A 73 9.37 -5.54 -9.36
C SER A 73 8.08 -4.84 -8.99
N ARG A 74 7.89 -4.55 -7.69
CA ARG A 74 6.74 -3.79 -7.22
C ARG A 74 6.74 -2.36 -7.75
N ALA A 75 7.90 -1.69 -7.75
CA ALA A 75 8.05 -0.36 -8.32
C ALA A 75 7.74 -0.33 -9.83
N ALA A 76 8.27 -1.28 -10.59
CA ALA A 76 7.99 -1.40 -12.02
C ALA A 76 6.49 -1.60 -12.29
N GLY A 77 5.80 -2.42 -11.51
CA GLY A 77 4.35 -2.61 -11.62
C GLY A 77 3.55 -1.32 -11.35
N ILE A 78 3.94 -0.55 -10.32
CA ILE A 78 3.31 0.74 -10.00
C ILE A 78 3.53 1.73 -11.15
N LEU A 79 4.75 1.83 -11.68
CA LEU A 79 5.09 2.71 -12.80
C LEU A 79 4.35 2.31 -14.08
N ALA A 80 4.27 1.01 -14.39
CA ALA A 80 3.53 0.51 -15.55
C ALA A 80 2.02 0.79 -15.44
N ALA A 81 1.43 0.63 -14.25
CA ALA A 81 0.03 0.95 -14.00
C ALA A 81 -0.25 2.46 -14.16
N ARG A 82 0.68 3.31 -13.74
CA ARG A 82 0.60 4.77 -13.93
C ARG A 82 0.77 5.17 -15.40
N LYS A 83 1.66 4.53 -16.15
CA LYS A 83 1.83 4.80 -17.59
C LYS A 83 0.57 4.44 -18.39
N LYS A 84 -0.12 3.37 -17.99
CA LYS A 84 -1.39 2.94 -18.61
C LYS A 84 -2.54 3.90 -18.28
N ASN A 85 -2.53 4.51 -17.10
CA ASN A 85 -3.56 5.43 -16.62
C ASN A 85 -2.92 6.80 -16.31
N PRO A 86 -2.60 7.62 -17.34
CA PRO A 86 -1.90 8.89 -17.17
C PRO A 86 -2.77 9.95 -16.47
N SER A 87 -4.09 9.83 -16.59
CA SER A 87 -5.07 10.61 -15.85
C SER A 87 -5.16 10.03 -14.43
N GLY A 88 -4.58 10.71 -13.44
CA GLY A 88 -4.65 10.32 -12.04
C GLY A 88 -6.07 10.43 -11.44
N GLU A 89 -7.04 9.68 -11.96
CA GLU A 89 -8.36 9.50 -11.32
C GLU A 89 -8.16 8.60 -10.11
N GLY A 90 -7.74 9.25 -9.02
CA GLY A 90 -7.38 8.63 -7.76
C GLY A 90 -8.62 8.17 -7.02
N PHE A 91 -8.67 6.87 -6.72
CA PHE A 91 -9.21 6.46 -5.43
C PHE A 91 -8.07 5.84 -4.62
N PRO A 92 -7.44 6.56 -3.68
CA PRO A 92 -6.78 5.85 -2.60
C PRO A 92 -7.86 4.99 -1.93
N PRO A 93 -7.64 3.70 -1.62
CA PRO A 93 -8.56 3.00 -0.74
C PRO A 93 -8.66 3.84 0.54
N ARG A 94 -9.85 4.41 0.81
CA ARG A 94 -10.05 5.24 2.01
C ARG A 94 -9.49 4.46 3.20
N PRO A 95 -8.55 5.02 3.98
CA PRO A 95 -8.25 4.42 5.27
C PRO A 95 -9.56 4.47 6.05
N ARG A 96 -10.10 3.29 6.37
CA ARG A 96 -11.26 3.18 7.25
C ARG A 96 -10.78 3.66 8.62
N THR A 97 -11.04 4.91 8.92
CA THR A 97 -10.99 5.41 10.30
C THR A 97 -11.95 4.55 11.13
N PRO A 98 -11.58 4.15 12.35
CA PRO A 98 -12.52 3.52 13.27
C PRO A 98 -13.73 4.45 13.42
N SER A 99 -14.92 3.92 13.18
CA SER A 99 -16.16 4.66 13.38
C SER A 99 -16.36 4.85 14.87
N ASP A 100 -16.07 6.04 15.37
CA ASP A 100 -16.56 6.52 16.67
C ASP A 100 -18.09 6.56 16.61
N ASN A 101 -18.77 5.63 17.28
CA ASN A 101 -20.21 5.73 17.51
C ASN A 101 -20.46 6.02 18.98
N SER A 102 -20.23 7.28 19.34
CA SER A 102 -20.71 7.91 20.57
C SER A 102 -22.21 8.12 20.43
N SER A 103 -23.04 7.18 20.90
CA SER A 103 -24.49 7.41 20.98
C SER A 103 -24.80 8.26 22.21
N SER A 104 -24.91 9.58 22.00
CA SER A 104 -25.47 10.53 22.95
C SER A 104 -26.94 10.21 23.24
N HIS A 105 -27.21 9.93 24.51
CA HIS A 105 -28.51 10.04 25.15
C HIS A 105 -29.08 11.45 24.97
N ALA A 106 -30.28 11.60 24.41
CA ALA A 106 -31.31 12.55 24.83
C ALA A 106 -32.45 12.61 23.79
N THR A 107 -33.66 12.23 24.20
CA THR A 107 -34.88 12.94 23.84
C THR A 107 -35.93 12.68 24.93
N ALA A 108 -36.22 13.74 25.66
CA ALA A 108 -37.22 13.81 26.69
C ALA A 108 -38.62 14.06 26.09
N SER A 109 -39.63 13.73 26.90
CA SER A 109 -40.95 14.38 27.01
C SER A 109 -42.10 13.83 26.16
N ARG A 110 -43.02 13.11 26.83
CA ARG A 110 -44.46 13.32 26.62
C ARG A 110 -45.32 13.01 27.86
N SER A 111 -45.73 14.10 28.53
CA SER A 111 -46.96 14.37 29.28
C SER A 111 -47.49 13.44 30.39
N ARG A 112 -47.36 13.97 31.61
CA ARG A 112 -48.14 13.87 32.86
C ARG A 112 -49.66 14.07 32.68
N VAL A 113 -50.50 13.36 33.45
CA VAL A 113 -51.57 13.90 34.34
C VAL A 113 -51.84 12.87 35.46
N GLU A 114 -51.85 13.37 36.70
CA GLU A 114 -52.20 12.70 37.98
C GLU A 114 -53.72 12.65 38.18
N ASP A 115 -54.26 11.52 38.64
CA ASP A 115 -55.10 11.33 39.85
C ASP A 115 -55.44 9.84 40.03
#